data_AF-A0A180FUS9-F1
#
_entry.id   AF-A0A180FUS9-F1
#
_cell.length_a   1.000
_cell.length_b   1.000
_cell.length_c   1.000
_cell.angle_alpha   90.00
_cell.angle_beta   90.00
_cell.angle_gamma   90.00
#
_symmetry.space_group_name_H-M   'P 1'
#
loop_
_entity.id
_entity.type
_entity.pdbx_description
1 polymer ?
#
loop_
_entity_poly.entity_id
_entity_poly.type
_entity_poly.pdbx_seq_one_letter_code
_entity_poly.pdbx_strand_id
1 'polypeptide(L)'
;MQDNVSLNLPSFAVKVSVREGKRTVFDPVRGRYVALTPEEWVRQHFVHYMIAEKGYPKGLLANEVSITLNGTAKRCDTVVYNRFLEPR
;
A
#
# COMPACT_ATOMS: atom_id res chain seq x y z
N MET A 1 5.00 8.00 18.31
CA MET A 1 3.75 7.93 17.53
C MET A 1 2.70 7.44 18.47
N GLN A 2 1.80 8.35 18.81
CA GLN A 2 0.64 8.11 19.66
C GLN A 2 -0.22 7.02 19.01
N ASP A 3 -0.61 6.06 19.86
CA ASP A 3 -1.69 5.08 19.79
C ASP A 3 -2.17 4.61 18.41
N ASN A 4 -2.12 3.29 18.23
CA ASN A 4 -2.76 2.53 17.14
C ASN A 4 -4.08 3.19 16.71
N VAL A 5 -4.04 3.95 15.61
CA VAL A 5 -5.26 4.36 14.93
C VAL A 5 -5.95 3.07 14.49
N SER A 6 -6.98 2.69 15.24
CA SER A 6 -7.81 1.54 14.90
C SER A 6 -8.55 1.89 13.62
N LEU A 7 -8.14 1.27 12.52
CA LEU A 7 -8.82 1.43 11.25
C LEU A 7 -10.04 0.52 11.22
N ASN A 8 -11.09 0.96 10.54
CA ASN A 8 -12.26 0.13 10.27
C ASN A 8 -11.98 -0.83 9.09
N LEU A 9 -10.85 -1.53 9.18
CA LEU A 9 -10.32 -2.49 8.21
C LEU A 9 -9.93 -3.76 8.97
N PRO A 10 -9.96 -4.94 8.32
CA PRO A 10 -9.52 -6.19 8.94
C PRO A 10 -8.10 -6.08 9.50
N SER A 11 -7.85 -6.76 10.62
CA SER A 11 -6.52 -6.80 11.21
C SER A 11 -5.57 -7.57 10.29
N PHE A 12 -4.36 -7.04 10.14
CA PHE A 12 -3.30 -7.69 9.38
C PHE A 12 -2.02 -7.77 10.21
N ALA A 13 -1.24 -8.84 10.03
CA ALA A 13 0.05 -9.02 10.67
C ALA A 13 1.11 -8.10 10.02
N VAL A 14 1.02 -6.80 10.31
CA VAL A 14 1.93 -5.79 9.77
C VAL A 14 3.35 -6.02 10.30
N LYS A 15 4.30 -6.23 9.38
CA LYS A 15 5.72 -6.38 9.72
C LYS A 15 6.36 -5.00 9.96
N VAL A 16 6.24 -4.50 11.18
CA VAL A 16 6.91 -3.28 11.63
C VAL A 16 8.32 -3.61 12.15
N SER A 17 9.31 -2.81 11.80
CA SER A 17 10.69 -2.94 12.24
C SER A 17 11.26 -1.57 12.61
N VAL A 18 12.23 -1.52 13.53
CA VAL A 18 12.97 -0.29 13.85
C VAL A 18 14.34 -0.38 13.22
N ARG A 19 14.69 0.58 12.38
CA ARG A 19 16.00 0.70 11.73
C ARG A 19 16.53 2.10 11.99
N GLU A 20 17.73 2.21 12.55
CA GLU A 20 18.38 3.51 12.84
C GLU A 20 17.49 4.46 13.68
N GLY A 21 16.76 3.90 14.66
CA GLY A 21 15.82 4.66 15.49
C GLY A 21 14.52 5.09 14.80
N LYS A 22 14.34 4.77 13.51
CA LYS A 22 13.12 5.07 12.74
C LYS A 22 12.26 3.82 12.61
N ARG A 23 10.95 3.97 12.84
CA ARG A 23 9.98 2.89 12.57
C ARG A 23 9.78 2.76 11.07
N THR A 24 9.78 1.52 10.60
CA THR A 24 9.58 1.15 9.20
C THR A 24 8.56 0.02 9.11
N VAL A 25 7.88 -0.08 7.98
CA VAL A 25 6.94 -1.15 7.66
C VAL A 25 7.30 -1.76 6.31
N PHE A 26 7.16 -3.07 6.17
CA PHE A 26 7.38 -3.74 4.89
C PHE A 26 6.20 -3.52 3.94
N ASP A 27 6.44 -2.88 2.80
CA ASP A 27 5.47 -2.78 1.70
C ASP A 27 5.61 -4.01 0.79
N PRO A 28 4.61 -4.92 0.73
CA PRO A 28 4.70 -6.14 -0.07
C PRO A 28 4.62 -5.88 -1.58
N VAL A 29 4.02 -4.77 -2.00
CA VAL A 29 3.88 -4.34 -3.39
C VAL A 29 5.21 -3.77 -3.89
N ARG A 30 5.89 -2.94 -3.09
CA ARG A 30 7.22 -2.38 -3.43
C ARG A 30 8.39 -3.30 -3.09
N GLY A 31 8.17 -4.33 -2.28
CA GLY A 31 9.20 -5.29 -1.87
C GLY A 31 10.30 -4.71 -0.98
N ARG A 32 10.01 -3.64 -0.23
CA ARG A 32 11.00 -2.94 0.61
C ARG A 32 10.38 -2.40 1.90
N TYR A 33 11.23 -2.12 2.88
CA TYR A 33 10.83 -1.37 4.08
C TYR A 33 10.71 0.12 3.76
N VAL A 34 9.62 0.74 4.17
CA VAL A 34 9.33 2.17 4.02
C VAL A 34 9.12 2.80 5.40
N ALA A 35 9.28 4.12 5.51
CA ALA A 35 9.07 4.82 6.77
C ALA A 35 7.62 4.65 7.23
N LEU A 36 7.42 4.25 8.50
CA LEU A 36 6.09 4.09 9.05
C LEU A 36 5.51 5.47 9.42
N THR A 37 4.78 6.07 8.48
CA THR A 37 3.99 7.29 8.72
C THR A 37 2.51 6.92 8.93
N PRO A 38 1.66 7.82 9.46
CA PRO A 38 0.22 7.57 9.55
C PRO A 38 -0.44 7.27 8.20
N GLU A 39 -0.03 7.98 7.15
CA GLU A 39 -0.50 7.74 5.77
C GLU A 39 -0.07 6.35 5.27
N GLU A 40 1.19 5.98 5.52
CA GLU A 40 1.71 4.66 5.13
C GLU A 40 1.03 3.52 5.90
N TRP A 41 0.70 3.75 7.18
CA TRP A 41 -0.07 2.79 7.98
C TRP A 41 -1.43 2.48 7.33
N VAL A 42 -2.15 3.52 6.91
CA VAL A 42 -3.43 3.37 6.20
C VAL A 42 -3.24 2.65 4.87
N ARG A 43 -2.23 3.06 4.07
CA ARG A 43 -1.91 2.42 2.78
C ARG A 43 -1.64 0.93 2.92
N GLN A 44 -0.83 0.52 3.91
CA GLN A 44 -0.53 -0.89 4.14
C GLN A 44 -1.77 -1.69 4.53
N HIS A 45 -2.65 -1.16 5.39
CA HIS A 45 -3.92 -1.84 5.71
C HIS A 45 -4.79 -2.01 4.47
N PHE A 46 -4.87 -0.98 3.62
CA PHE A 46 -5.67 -1.04 2.40
C PHE A 46 -5.11 -2.04 1.37
N VAL A 47 -3.79 -2.06 1.17
CA VAL A 47 -3.10 -3.05 0.31
C VAL A 47 -3.37 -4.47 0.80
N HIS A 48 -3.28 -4.70 2.10
CA HIS A 48 -3.55 -6.01 2.67
C HIS A 48 -5.02 -6.42 2.54
N TYR A 49 -5.95 -5.49 2.74
CA TYR A 49 -7.37 -5.71 2.46
C TYR A 49 -7.60 -6.11 1.00
N MET A 50 -6.97 -5.44 0.04
CA MET A 50 -7.11 -5.77 -1.38
C MET A 50 -6.58 -7.17 -1.71
N ILE A 51 -5.45 -7.57 -1.13
CA ILE A 51 -4.83 -8.86 -1.40
C ILE A 51 -5.59 -10.00 -0.70
N ALA A 52 -5.82 -9.87 0.61
CA ALA A 52 -6.34 -10.94 1.46
C ALA A 52 -7.86 -11.10 1.33
N GLU A 53 -8.61 -9.99 1.33
CA GLU A 53 -10.08 -10.04 1.38
C GLU A 53 -10.71 -9.88 0.00
N LYS A 54 -10.13 -9.05 -0.86
CA LYS A 54 -10.65 -8.85 -2.23
C LYS A 54 -10.01 -9.76 -3.29
N GLY A 55 -8.95 -10.49 -2.93
CA GLY A 55 -8.30 -11.45 -3.82
C GLY A 55 -7.55 -10.83 -5.00
N TYR A 56 -7.17 -9.55 -4.94
CA TYR A 56 -6.37 -8.94 -5.99
C TYR A 56 -4.94 -9.49 -5.95
N PRO A 57 -4.41 -10.05 -7.05
CA PRO A 57 -3.04 -10.54 -7.09
C PRO A 57 -2.05 -9.41 -6.83
N LYS A 58 -1.12 -9.62 -5.91
CA LYS A 58 -0.07 -8.63 -5.56
C LYS A 58 0.69 -8.09 -6.78
N GLY A 59 0.98 -8.95 -7.76
CA GLY A 59 1.70 -8.58 -8.98
C GLY A 59 0.93 -7.64 -9.92
N LEU A 60 -0.36 -7.44 -9.68
CA LEU A 60 -1.21 -6.50 -10.40
C LEU A 60 -1.46 -5.20 -9.61
N LEU A 61 -0.92 -5.08 -8.40
CA LEU A 61 -0.99 -3.86 -7.61
C LEU A 61 0.27 -3.03 -7.82
N ALA A 62 0.14 -1.71 -7.86
CA ALA A 62 1.27 -0.80 -7.78
C ALA A 62 0.96 0.41 -6.90
N ASN A 63 1.87 0.74 -5.99
CA ASN A 63 1.70 1.85 -5.04
C ASN A 63 2.50 3.09 -5.47
N GLU A 64 1.95 4.29 -5.22
CA GLU A 64 2.55 5.60 -5.59
C GLU A 64 2.91 5.73 -7.08
N VAL A 65 2.10 5.14 -7.96
CA VAL A 65 2.33 5.23 -9.41
C VAL A 65 1.59 6.42 -10.01
N SER A 66 2.25 7.09 -10.96
CA SER A 66 1.61 8.10 -11.79
C SER A 66 0.96 7.44 -13.00
N ILE A 67 -0.32 7.70 -13.24
CA ILE A 67 -1.04 7.29 -14.44
C ILE A 67 -1.44 8.52 -15.25
N THR A 68 -1.56 8.36 -16.57
CA THR A 68 -2.14 9.40 -17.42
C THR A 68 -3.64 9.15 -17.54
N LEU A 69 -4.45 10.04 -16.97
CA LEU A 69 -5.89 10.00 -17.06
C LEU A 69 -6.36 11.25 -17.80
N ASN A 70 -7.04 11.06 -18.94
CA ASN A 70 -7.53 12.16 -19.79
C ASN A 70 -6.44 13.20 -20.11
N GLY A 71 -5.24 12.74 -20.48
CA GLY A 71 -4.10 13.60 -20.82
C GLY A 71 -3.41 14.26 -19.63
N THR A 72 -3.84 14.00 -18.39
CA THR A 72 -3.22 14.57 -17.18
C THR A 72 -2.53 13.49 -16.35
N ALA A 73 -1.31 13.75 -15.90
CA ALA A 73 -0.61 12.89 -14.95
C ALA A 73 -1.25 12.99 -13.55
N LYS A 74 -1.63 11.85 -12.99
CA LYS A 74 -2.22 11.72 -11.65
C LYS A 74 -1.44 10.68 -10.86
N ARG A 75 -0.90 11.09 -9.70
CA ARG A 75 -0.30 10.15 -8.75
C ARG A 75 -1.41 9.48 -7.94
N CYS A 76 -1.44 8.17 -7.96
CA CYS A 76 -2.40 7.35 -7.23
C CYS A 76 -1.70 6.63 -6.07
N ASP A 77 -2.41 6.44 -4.96
CA ASP A 77 -1.89 5.72 -3.80
C ASP A 77 -1.66 4.24 -4.11
N THR A 78 -2.67 3.59 -4.70
CA THR A 78 -2.59 2.24 -5.25
C THR A 78 -3.39 2.16 -6.55
N VAL A 79 -2.83 1.49 -7.55
CA VAL A 79 -3.49 1.17 -8.82
C VAL A 79 -3.58 -0.34 -8.95
N VAL A 80 -4.72 -0.83 -9.43
CA VAL A 80 -4.91 -2.23 -9.83
C VAL A 80 -4.83 -2.30 -11.35
N TYR A 81 -3.94 -3.12 -11.88
CA TYR A 81 -3.80 -3.36 -13.30
C TYR A 81 -4.51 -4.64 -13.72
N ASN A 82 -4.98 -4.69 -14.96
CA ASN A 82 -5.32 -5.94 -15.60
C ASN A 82 -4.04 -6.66 -16.10
N ARG A 83 -4.21 -7.84 -16.71
CA ARG A 83 -3.07 -8.62 -17.25
C ARG A 83 -2.41 -8.00 -18.48
N PHE A 84 -2.99 -6.93 -19.03
CA PHE A 84 -2.49 -6.15 -20.16
C PHE A 84 -1.83 -4.84 -19.73
N LEU A 85 -1.57 -4.65 -18.43
CA LEU A 85 -0.98 -3.44 -17.84
C LEU A 85 -1.86 -2.18 -18.00
N GLU A 86 -3.16 -2.36 -18.17
CA GLU A 86 -4.12 -1.26 -18.17
C GLU A 86 -4.73 -1.10 -16.77
N PRO A 87 -4.82 0.13 -16.24
CA PRO A 87 -5.47 0.38 -14.96
C PRO A 87 -6.97 0.03 -15.05
N ARG A 88 -7.48 -0.65 -14.03
CA ARG A 88 -8.86 -1.15 -13.97
C ARG A 88 -9.71 -0.41 -12.94
#